data_AF-D8TKP2-F1
#
_entry.id   AF-D8TKP2-F1
#
_cell.length_a   1.000
_cell.length_b   1.000
_cell.length_c   1.000
_cell.angle_alpha   90.00
_cell.angle_beta   90.00
_cell.angle_gamma   90.00
#
_symmetry.space_group_name_H-M   'P 1'
#
loop_
_entity.id
_entity.type
_entity.pdbx_description
1 polymer ?
#
loop_
_entity_poly.entity_id
_entity_poly.type
_entity_poly.pdbx_seq_one_letter_code
_entity_poly.pdbx_strand_id
1 'polypeptide(L)' 'PQAPSSFYCPISMELMADPVMVATGHTYDRQCIEKWLAQGNRTCPVTGMRLRHLELTPNYALRTAI' A
#
# COMPACT_ATOMS: atom_id res chain seq x y z
N PRO A 1 -2.52 -10.86 21.11
CA PRO A 1 -1.56 -10.78 19.99
C PRO A 1 -2.03 -9.72 18.97
N GLN A 2 -1.39 -8.55 18.98
CA GLN A 2 -1.68 -7.50 18.01
C GLN A 2 -0.67 -7.64 16.86
N ALA A 3 -1.17 -7.68 15.62
CA ALA A 3 -0.30 -7.76 14.45
C ALA A 3 0.62 -6.53 14.37
N PRO A 4 1.82 -6.65 13.80
CA PRO A 4 2.69 -5.50 13.55
C PRO A 4 1.96 -4.39 12.79
N SER A 5 2.23 -3.13 13.13
CA SER A 5 1.64 -1.97 12.43
C SER A 5 1.93 -1.96 10.93
N SER A 6 3.02 -2.60 10.50
CA SER A 6 3.38 -2.80 9.10
C SER A 6 2.41 -3.70 8.32
N PHE A 7 1.47 -4.39 8.97
CA PHE A 7 0.46 -5.24 8.33
C PHE A 7 -0.83 -4.48 8.01
N TYR A 8 -0.96 -3.26 8.52
CA TYR A 8 -2.13 -2.41 8.30
C TYR A 8 -1.88 -1.46 7.14
N CYS A 9 -2.89 -1.29 6.29
CA CYS A 9 -2.84 -0.34 5.20
C CYS A 9 -2.81 1.09 5.75
N PRO A 10 -1.83 1.93 5.35
CA PRO A 10 -1.78 3.32 5.82
C PRO A 10 -2.96 4.20 5.38
N ILE A 11 -3.78 3.75 4.42
CA ILE A 11 -4.93 4.51 3.89
C ILE A 11 -6.20 4.15 4.66
N SER A 12 -6.54 2.86 4.80
CA SER A 12 -7.75 2.41 5.49
C SER A 12 -7.54 2.18 6.98
N MET A 13 -6.29 2.05 7.44
CA MET A 13 -5.92 1.58 8.79
C MET A 13 -6.43 0.17 9.11
N GLU A 14 -6.79 -0.62 8.09
CA GLU A 14 -7.23 -2.01 8.21
C GLU A 14 -6.13 -2.99 7.80
N LEU A 15 -6.24 -4.24 8.24
CA LEU A 15 -5.29 -5.29 7.87
C LEU A 15 -5.28 -5.47 6.35
N MET A 16 -4.10 -5.51 5.73
CA MET A 16 -3.96 -5.68 4.29
C MET A 16 -4.38 -7.09 3.87
N ALA A 17 -5.30 -7.20 2.92
CA ALA A 17 -5.70 -8.49 2.34
C ALA A 17 -4.81 -8.84 1.14
N ASP A 18 -4.48 -7.84 0.32
CA ASP A 18 -3.51 -7.99 -0.78
C ASP A 18 -2.45 -6.88 -0.72
N PRO A 19 -1.34 -7.11 0.00
CA PRO A 19 -0.29 -6.11 0.18
C PRO A 19 0.46 -5.89 -1.14
N VAL A 20 0.42 -4.65 -1.64
CA VAL A 20 1.11 -4.20 -2.84
C VAL A 20 2.00 -3.00 -2.53
N MET A 21 3.16 -2.95 -3.16
CA MET A 21 4.18 -1.94 -3.00
C MET A 21 4.13 -0.93 -4.16
N VAL A 22 4.23 0.36 -3.83
CA VAL A 22 4.36 1.44 -4.81
C VAL A 22 5.82 1.80 -5.08
N ALA A 23 6.08 2.66 -6.06
CA ALA A 23 7.42 3.12 -6.45
C ALA A 23 8.30 3.68 -5.31
N THR A 24 7.72 4.10 -4.19
CA THR A 24 8.44 4.60 -3.01
C THR A 24 8.81 3.51 -2.00
N GLY A 25 8.51 2.24 -2.27
CA GLY A 25 8.78 1.12 -1.39
C GLY A 25 7.75 0.91 -0.26
N HIS A 26 6.72 1.75 -0.19
CA HIS A 26 5.65 1.62 0.81
C HIS A 26 4.62 0.59 0.36
N THR A 27 4.10 -0.19 1.31
CA THR A 27 3.11 -1.23 1.06
C THR A 27 1.72 -0.76 1.51
N TYR A 28 0.72 -1.06 0.69
CA TYR A 28 -0.69 -0.72 0.89
C TYR A 28 -1.54 -1.93 0.53
N ASP A 29 -2.80 -1.95 0.99
CA ASP A 29 -3.76 -2.86 0.39
C ASP A 29 -4.05 -2.44 -1.06
N ARG A 30 -4.11 -3.42 -1.98
CA ARG A 30 -4.38 -3.20 -3.41
C ARG A 30 -5.59 -2.31 -3.62
N GLN A 31 -6.72 -2.64 -2.98
CA GLN A 31 -7.97 -1.94 -3.24
C GLN A 31 -7.88 -0.47 -2.80
N CYS A 32 -7.16 -0.21 -1.70
CA CYS A 32 -6.98 1.14 -1.17
C CYS A 32 -6.11 2.01 -2.09
N ILE A 33 -4.96 1.50 -2.53
CA ILE A 33 -4.07 2.27 -3.41
C ILE A 33 -4.66 2.41 -4.82
N GLU A 34 -5.36 1.40 -5.34
CA GLU A 34 -6.05 1.50 -6.64
C GLU A 34 -7.13 2.59 -6.60
N LYS A 35 -7.95 2.64 -5.53
CA LYS A 35 -8.93 3.73 -5.34
C LYS A 35 -8.26 5.10 -5.27
N TRP A 36 -7.15 5.21 -4.54
CA TRP A 36 -6.38 6.45 -4.45
C TRP A 36 -5.89 6.93 -5.82
N LEU A 37 -5.32 6.02 -6.61
CA LEU A 37 -4.85 6.33 -7.97
C LEU A 37 -6.00 6.65 -8.93
N ALA A 38 -7.14 5.95 -8.80
CA ALA A 38 -8.34 6.18 -9.60
C ALA A 38 -8.96 7.57 -9.38
N GLN A 39 -8.78 8.17 -8.19
CA GLN A 39 -9.17 9.55 -7.90
C GLN A 39 -8.25 10.60 -8.56
N GLY A 40 -7.24 10.17 -9.33
CA GLY A 40 -6.28 11.06 -9.99
C GLY A 40 -5.06 11.40 -9.14
N ASN A 41 -4.96 10.85 -7.92
CA ASN A 41 -3.78 11.07 -7.09
C ASN A 41 -2.58 10.32 -7.67
N ARG A 42 -1.43 11.01 -7.73
CA ARG A 42 -0.16 10.45 -8.24
C ARG A 42 0.97 10.56 -7.22
N THR A 43 0.60 10.62 -5.95
CA THR A 43 1.51 10.78 -4.82
C THR A 43 1.39 9.58 -3.88
N CYS A 44 2.47 9.29 -3.17
CA CYS A 44 2.49 8.30 -2.10
C CYS A 44 1.73 8.87 -0.89
N PRO A 45 0.68 8.21 -0.39
CA PRO A 45 -0.11 8.69 0.75
C PRO A 45 0.70 8.92 2.04
N VAL A 46 1.80 8.18 2.22
CA VAL A 46 2.64 8.25 3.43
C VAL A 46 3.67 9.38 3.35
N THR A 47 4.34 9.52 2.21
CA THR A 47 5.45 10.48 2.05
C THR A 47 5.05 11.78 1.37
N GLY A 48 3.87 11.83 0.74
CA GLY A 48 3.45 12.92 -0.15
C GLY A 48 4.26 13.02 -1.44
N MET A 49 5.29 12.20 -1.64
CA MET A 49 6.14 12.26 -2.83
C MET A 49 5.41 11.74 -4.07
N ARG A 50 5.65 12.39 -5.20
CA ARG A 50 5.11 11.93 -6.49
C ARG A 50 5.66 10.55 -6.85
N LEU A 51 4.77 9.62 -7.18
CA LEU A 51 5.13 8.28 -7.61
C LEU A 51 5.82 8.37 -8.98
N ARG A 52 6.98 7.71 -9.12
CA ARG A 52 7.71 7.65 -10.39
C ARG A 52 6.91 6.88 -11.46
N HIS A 53 6.24 5.82 -11.03
CA HIS A 53 5.32 5.01 -11.82
C HIS A 53 4.12 4.62 -10.97
N LEU A 54 3.01 4.27 -11.63
CA LEU A 54 1.77 3.84 -10.97
C LEU A 54 1.66 2.31 -10.88
N GLU A 55 2.70 1.58 -11.27
CA GLU A 55 2.74 0.12 -11.15
C GLU A 55 2.75 -0.32 -9.68
N LEU A 56 1.92 -1.30 -9.38
CA LEU A 56 1.75 -1.89 -8.06
C LEU A 56 2.44 -3.26 -8.06
N THR A 57 3.47 -3.41 -7.24
CA THR A 57 4.23 -4.66 -7.14
C THR A 57 3.71 -5.48 -5.96
N PRO A 58 3.21 -6.71 -6.15
CA PRO A 58 2.73 -7.54 -5.05
C PRO A 58 3.85 -7.85 -4.05
N ASN A 59 3.58 -7.69 -2.75
CA ASN A 59 4.51 -7.99 -1.66
C ASN A 59 4.19 -9.37 -1.07
N TYR A 60 4.65 -10.43 -1.74
CA TYR A 60 4.39 -11.81 -1.32
C TYR A 60 4.94 -12.14 0.07
N ALA A 61 6.10 -11.57 0.43
CA ALA A 61 6.71 -11.81 1.74
C ALA A 61 5.81 -11.28 2.87
N LEU A 62 5.23 -10.09 2.69
CA LEU A 62 4.29 -9.54 3.66
C LEU A 62 2.98 -10.33 3.67
N ARG A 63 2.48 -10.72 2.48
CA ARG A 63 1.26 -11.53 2.36
C ARG A 63 1.35 -12.87 3.09
N THR A 64 2.54 -13.47 3.15
CA THR A 64 2.76 -14.72 3.90
C THR A 64 2.97 -14.51 5.40
N ALA A 65 3.25 -13.28 5.83
CA ALA A 65 3.53 -12.94 7.23
C ALA A 65 2.29 -12.43 7.98
N ILE A 66 1.29 -11.93 7.26
CA ILE A 66 -0.05 -11.54 7.76
C ILE A 66 -0.88 -12.78 8.03
#